data_AF-A0AAV2IXS9-F1
#
_entry.id   AF-A0AAV2IXS9-F1
#
_cell.length_a   1.000
_cell.length_b   1.000
_cell.length_c   1.000
_cell.angle_alpha   90.00
_cell.angle_beta   90.00
_cell.angle_gamma   90.00
#
_symmetry.space_group_name_H-M   'P 1'
#
loop_
_entity.id
_entity.type
_entity.pdbx_description
1 polymer ?
#
loop_
_entity_poly.entity_id
_entity_poly.type
_entity_poly.pdbx_seq_one_letter_code
_entity_poly.pdbx_strand_id
1 'polypeptide(L)'
;MPSRYGLIGSPKSKPGSPTVGQSLEDLRCMFSWSPSSPRWRLWIVFLTCLSIVGCSSPAPPESSAADLMDHYNNSLSSILDIHAPLKTRTVNFTRSAPWYTNQHRAMKRSGRVLERAYTTCGLTVHKLAYREHQKSYAKALSSASCVPITPQQ
;
A
#
# COMPACT_ATOMS: atom_id res chain seq x y z
N MET A 1 45.76 -41.28 27.65
CA MET A 1 46.51 -40.20 28.33
C MET A 1 47.99 -40.52 28.19
N PRO A 2 48.89 -39.57 27.87
CA PRO A 2 48.86 -38.10 28.08
C PRO A 2 48.96 -37.29 26.75
N SER A 3 48.99 -35.96 26.65
CA SER A 3 48.53 -34.77 27.41
C SER A 3 49.18 -33.53 26.77
N ARG A 4 48.41 -32.43 26.54
CA ARG A 4 48.77 -30.98 26.44
C ARG A 4 49.84 -30.60 25.38
N TYR A 5 49.71 -29.57 24.55
CA TYR A 5 49.30 -28.16 24.70
C TYR A 5 48.61 -27.73 23.37
N GLY A 6 47.58 -26.90 23.29
CA GLY A 6 47.50 -25.52 23.79
C GLY A 6 47.96 -24.52 22.73
N LEU A 7 47.12 -24.20 21.73
CA LEU A 7 47.24 -22.95 20.98
C LEU A 7 45.92 -22.20 20.92
N ILE A 8 45.99 -21.07 21.60
CA ILE A 8 45.01 -20.02 21.80
C ILE A 8 44.79 -19.33 20.44
N GLY A 9 43.61 -19.52 19.85
CA GLY A 9 43.16 -18.72 18.73
C GLY A 9 42.45 -17.47 19.25
N SER A 10 43.08 -16.32 19.05
CA SER A 10 42.66 -14.98 19.47
C SER A 10 41.20 -14.62 19.14
N PRO A 11 40.60 -13.70 19.92
CA PRO A 11 39.21 -13.27 19.77
C PRO A 11 38.95 -12.66 18.39
N LYS A 12 37.88 -13.13 17.71
CA LYS A 12 37.32 -12.44 16.57
C LYS A 12 36.90 -11.03 17.00
N SER A 13 37.50 -10.06 16.32
CA SER A 13 37.29 -8.63 16.44
C SER A 13 35.81 -8.26 16.38
N LYS A 14 35.47 -7.24 17.18
CA LYS A 14 34.17 -6.55 17.23
C LYS A 14 33.70 -6.17 15.81
N PRO A 15 32.39 -6.26 15.49
CA PRO A 15 31.87 -5.57 14.31
C PRO A 15 32.08 -4.07 14.52
N GLY A 16 32.77 -3.46 13.56
CA GLY A 16 33.12 -2.06 13.56
C GLY A 16 31.92 -1.14 13.74
N SER A 17 32.19 -0.03 14.40
CA SER A 17 31.43 1.21 14.32
C SER A 17 31.03 1.54 12.88
N PRO A 18 29.85 2.16 12.67
CA PRO A 18 29.32 2.43 11.35
C PRO A 18 30.26 3.38 10.60
N THR A 19 30.88 2.87 9.54
CA THR A 19 31.66 3.68 8.61
C THR A 19 30.72 4.64 7.90
N VAL A 20 31.03 5.92 8.04
CA VAL A 20 30.49 7.04 7.25
C VAL A 20 30.58 6.66 5.77
N GLY A 21 29.43 6.64 5.10
CA GLY A 21 29.28 6.14 3.73
C GLY A 21 28.06 5.28 3.47
N GLN A 22 27.03 5.33 4.34
CA GLN A 22 25.70 4.81 4.00
C GLN A 22 25.11 5.74 2.95
N SER A 23 25.08 5.28 1.70
CA SER A 23 24.33 5.92 0.64
C SER A 23 22.87 6.04 1.07
N LEU A 24 22.36 7.28 1.14
CA LEU A 24 20.94 7.57 1.36
C LEU A 24 20.02 6.96 0.27
N GLU A 25 20.60 6.37 -0.77
CA GLU A 25 19.89 5.63 -1.82
C GLU A 25 19.55 4.18 -1.42
N ASP A 26 20.23 3.57 -0.45
CA ASP A 26 19.93 2.18 -0.04
C ASP A 26 18.67 2.07 0.83
N LEU A 27 18.21 3.17 1.42
CA LEU A 27 16.90 3.25 2.09
C LEU A 27 15.76 3.61 1.12
N ARG A 28 16.06 3.91 -0.14
CA ARG A 28 15.07 4.22 -1.18
C ARG A 28 14.33 2.98 -1.68
N CYS A 29 14.86 1.78 -1.43
CA CYS A 29 14.26 0.51 -1.86
C CYS A 29 13.41 -0.21 -0.79
N MET A 30 13.42 0.24 0.48
CA MET A 30 12.52 -0.31 1.51
C MET A 30 11.12 0.30 1.48
N PHE A 31 10.92 1.42 0.80
CA PHE A 31 9.61 1.98 0.53
C PHE A 31 9.14 1.53 -0.85
N SER A 32 8.69 0.29 -0.94
CA SER A 32 7.84 -0.16 -2.04
C SER A 32 6.59 0.72 -2.03
N TRP A 33 6.61 1.73 -2.89
CA TRP A 33 5.55 2.69 -3.12
C TRP A 33 4.30 1.94 -3.56
N SER A 34 3.47 1.59 -2.58
CA SER A 34 2.16 1.00 -2.80
C SER A 34 1.14 2.14 -2.83
N PRO A 35 0.41 2.37 -3.92
CA PRO A 35 -0.66 3.38 -4.03
C PRO A 35 -1.87 3.11 -3.10
N SER A 36 -1.73 2.24 -2.11
CA SER A 36 -2.80 1.77 -1.23
C SER A 36 -2.62 2.20 0.23
N SER A 37 -1.77 3.20 0.51
CA SER A 37 -1.63 3.74 1.87
C SER A 37 -2.73 4.79 2.17
N PRO A 38 -3.49 4.66 3.29
CA PRO A 38 -4.56 5.59 3.65
C PRO A 38 -4.10 7.03 3.90
N ARG A 39 -2.78 7.27 4.05
CA ARG A 39 -2.23 8.62 4.29
C ARG A 39 -2.24 9.52 3.06
N TRP A 40 -2.40 8.98 1.85
CA TRP A 40 -2.52 9.77 0.61
C TRP A 40 -3.90 10.42 0.45
N ARG A 41 -4.93 9.92 1.14
CA ARG A 41 -6.28 10.48 1.10
C ARG A 41 -6.43 11.77 1.90
N LEU A 42 -5.57 12.01 2.89
CA LEU A 42 -5.62 13.20 3.75
C LEU A 42 -5.00 14.44 3.10
N TRP A 43 -4.04 14.30 2.18
CA TRP A 43 -3.42 15.43 1.49
C TRP A 43 -4.32 16.07 0.42
N ILE A 44 -5.20 15.29 -0.23
CA ILE A 44 -6.14 15.81 -1.24
C ILE A 44 -7.29 16.61 -0.59
N VAL A 45 -7.74 16.19 0.60
CA VAL A 45 -8.81 16.89 1.33
C VAL A 45 -8.31 18.22 1.93
N PHE A 46 -7.03 18.31 2.30
CA PHE A 46 -6.47 19.53 2.89
C PHE A 46 -6.35 20.71 1.90
N LEU A 47 -6.23 20.46 0.59
CA LEU A 47 -6.07 21.53 -0.41
C LEU A 47 -7.40 22.05 -0.99
N THR A 48 -8.52 21.40 -0.71
CA THR A 48 -9.85 21.76 -1.23
C THR A 48 -10.70 22.56 -0.25
N CYS A 49 -10.28 22.69 1.02
CA CYS A 49 -11.07 23.31 2.07
C CYS A 49 -10.97 24.86 2.11
N LEU A 50 -9.95 25.47 1.49
CA LEU A 50 -9.70 26.91 1.60
C LEU A 50 -10.54 27.78 0.65
N SER A 51 -11.31 27.19 -0.28
CA SER A 51 -12.11 27.93 -1.26
C SER A 51 -13.60 28.04 -0.91
N ILE A 52 -14.06 27.43 0.18
CA ILE A 52 -15.50 27.28 0.48
C ILE A 52 -16.11 28.56 1.11
N VAL A 53 -15.31 29.51 1.61
CA VAL A 53 -15.80 30.71 2.33
C VAL A 53 -16.07 31.92 1.41
N GLY A 54 -16.24 31.70 0.09
CA GLY A 54 -16.06 32.79 -0.89
C GLY A 54 -17.26 33.29 -1.70
N CYS A 55 -18.43 32.64 -1.71
CA CYS A 55 -19.50 33.05 -2.64
C CYS A 55 -20.90 32.89 -2.05
N SER A 56 -21.28 33.81 -1.15
CA SER A 56 -22.70 34.11 -0.96
C SER A 56 -23.16 34.96 -2.14
N SER A 57 -23.72 34.32 -3.16
CA SER A 57 -24.42 35.02 -4.23
C SER A 57 -25.66 35.72 -3.62
N PRO A 58 -25.81 37.04 -3.76
CA PRO A 58 -26.98 37.74 -3.24
C PRO A 58 -28.25 37.22 -3.92
N ALA A 59 -29.25 36.86 -3.11
CA ALA A 59 -30.53 36.38 -3.60
C ALA A 59 -31.19 37.45 -4.49
N PRO A 60 -31.72 37.09 -5.67
CA PRO A 60 -32.45 38.04 -6.50
C PRO A 60 -33.71 38.52 -5.73
N PRO A 61 -33.98 39.84 -5.71
CA PRO A 61 -35.14 40.37 -5.02
C PRO A 61 -36.42 39.97 -5.78
N GLU A 62 -37.41 39.49 -5.03
CA GLU A 62 -38.78 39.21 -5.48
C GLU A 62 -38.94 38.06 -6.49
N SER A 63 -38.59 36.82 -6.11
CA SER A 63 -38.83 35.65 -6.97
C SER A 63 -39.72 34.60 -6.29
N SER A 64 -40.57 33.94 -7.07
CA SER A 64 -41.52 32.94 -6.58
C SER A 64 -40.77 31.76 -5.94
N ALA A 65 -41.43 30.97 -5.10
CA ALA A 65 -40.79 29.82 -4.46
C ALA A 65 -40.13 28.85 -5.46
N ALA A 66 -40.69 28.76 -6.68
CA ALA A 66 -40.12 27.97 -7.76
C ALA A 66 -38.77 28.52 -8.24
N ASP A 67 -38.67 29.83 -8.43
CA ASP A 67 -37.45 30.50 -8.89
C ASP A 67 -36.30 30.36 -7.88
N LEU A 68 -36.61 30.38 -6.59
CA LEU A 68 -35.64 30.13 -5.52
C LEU A 68 -35.15 28.68 -5.52
N MET A 69 -36.04 27.72 -5.74
CA MET A 69 -35.66 26.30 -5.86
C MET A 69 -34.78 26.06 -7.07
N ASP A 70 -35.12 26.65 -8.22
CA ASP A 70 -34.33 26.53 -9.44
C ASP A 70 -32.95 27.18 -9.27
N HIS A 71 -32.88 28.36 -8.66
CA HIS A 71 -31.60 29.00 -8.34
C HIS A 71 -30.72 28.13 -7.43
N TYR A 72 -31.32 27.51 -6.40
CA TYR A 72 -30.62 26.59 -5.50
C TYR A 72 -30.09 25.35 -6.25
N ASN A 73 -30.95 24.69 -7.02
CA ASN A 73 -30.61 23.47 -7.76
C ASN A 73 -29.51 23.73 -8.82
N ASN A 74 -29.59 24.85 -9.52
CA ASN A 74 -28.60 25.26 -10.51
C ASN A 74 -27.25 25.59 -9.86
N SER A 75 -27.27 26.32 -8.74
CA SER A 75 -26.05 26.65 -7.98
C SER A 75 -25.36 25.40 -7.45
N LEU A 76 -26.12 24.46 -6.89
CA LEU A 76 -25.60 23.20 -6.39
C LEU A 76 -25.01 22.35 -7.51
N SER A 77 -25.71 22.24 -8.64
CA SER A 77 -25.23 21.48 -9.80
C SER A 77 -23.91 22.05 -10.35
N SER A 78 -23.82 23.38 -10.46
CA SER A 78 -22.59 24.06 -10.89
C SER A 78 -21.40 23.78 -9.97
N ILE A 79 -21.60 23.83 -8.65
CA ILE A 79 -20.56 23.49 -7.66
C ILE A 79 -20.14 22.03 -7.81
N LEU A 80 -21.10 21.11 -7.97
CA LEU A 80 -20.80 19.68 -8.16
C LEU A 80 -20.02 19.42 -9.45
N ASP A 81 -20.34 20.10 -10.55
CA ASP A 81 -19.62 19.94 -11.82
C ASP A 81 -18.17 20.43 -11.74
N ILE A 82 -17.91 21.50 -11.00
CA ILE A 82 -16.56 22.05 -10.78
C ILE A 82 -15.73 21.11 -9.88
N HIS A 83 -16.30 20.70 -8.74
CA HIS A 83 -15.56 19.99 -7.71
C HIS A 83 -15.55 18.47 -7.87
N ALA A 84 -16.57 17.91 -8.51
CA ALA A 84 -16.77 16.48 -8.66
C ALA A 84 -17.33 16.15 -10.05
N PRO A 85 -16.62 16.50 -11.15
CA PRO A 85 -17.08 16.22 -12.49
C PRO A 85 -17.34 14.73 -12.67
N LEU A 86 -18.52 14.40 -13.21
CA LEU A 86 -18.90 13.03 -13.47
C LEU A 86 -18.03 12.44 -14.57
N LYS A 87 -17.07 11.59 -14.19
CA LYS A 87 -16.15 10.91 -15.11
C LYS A 87 -16.53 9.45 -15.26
N THR A 88 -17.18 9.10 -16.36
CA THR A 88 -17.42 7.71 -16.73
C THR A 88 -16.16 7.12 -17.38
N ARG A 89 -15.65 6.01 -16.83
CA ARG A 89 -14.55 5.25 -17.42
C ARG A 89 -15.01 3.82 -17.66
N THR A 90 -14.91 3.35 -18.89
CA THR A 90 -15.10 1.94 -19.21
C THR A 90 -13.91 1.16 -18.67
N VAL A 91 -14.13 0.32 -17.66
CA VAL A 91 -13.09 -0.54 -17.09
C VAL A 91 -13.20 -1.91 -17.74
N ASN A 92 -12.20 -2.26 -18.55
CA ASN A 92 -12.07 -3.61 -19.09
C ASN A 92 -11.31 -4.47 -18.08
N PHE A 93 -11.98 -5.48 -17.53
CA PHE A 93 -11.33 -6.54 -16.76
C PHE A 93 -10.72 -7.56 -17.72
N THR A 94 -9.68 -7.18 -18.47
CA THR A 94 -8.84 -8.16 -19.16
C THR A 94 -8.31 -9.13 -18.10
N ARG A 95 -8.59 -10.43 -18.29
CA ARG A 95 -8.39 -11.52 -17.32
C ARG A 95 -7.20 -11.25 -16.40
N SER A 96 -7.48 -10.78 -15.19
CA SER A 96 -6.44 -10.55 -14.21
C SER A 96 -5.76 -11.88 -13.94
N ALA A 97 -4.49 -12.00 -14.34
CA ALA A 97 -3.57 -13.12 -14.12
C ALA A 97 -4.27 -14.44 -13.74
N PRO A 98 -4.67 -15.30 -14.69
CA PRO A 98 -5.45 -16.52 -14.40
C PRO A 98 -4.70 -17.50 -13.47
N TRP A 99 -3.37 -17.42 -13.43
CA TRP A 99 -2.53 -18.16 -12.48
C TRP A 99 -2.63 -17.62 -11.03
N TYR A 100 -3.14 -16.40 -10.83
CA TYR A 100 -3.23 -15.74 -9.52
C TYR A 100 -4.57 -16.00 -8.82
N THR A 101 -4.72 -17.24 -8.34
CA THR A 101 -5.93 -17.73 -7.66
C THR A 101 -6.14 -17.17 -6.23
N ASN A 102 -7.31 -17.45 -5.65
CA ASN A 102 -7.65 -17.06 -4.28
C ASN A 102 -6.69 -17.65 -3.23
N GLN A 103 -6.13 -18.84 -3.48
CA GLN A 103 -5.14 -19.45 -2.60
C GLN A 103 -3.88 -18.56 -2.46
N HIS A 104 -3.36 -18.04 -3.57
CA HIS A 104 -2.22 -17.11 -3.53
C HIS A 104 -2.54 -15.83 -2.76
N ARG A 105 -3.77 -15.32 -2.90
CA ARG A 105 -4.25 -14.14 -2.14
C ARG A 105 -4.30 -14.44 -0.64
N ALA A 106 -4.76 -15.63 -0.26
CA ALA A 106 -4.79 -16.08 1.13
C ALA A 106 -3.37 -16.22 1.70
N MET A 107 -2.44 -16.83 0.97
CA MET A 107 -1.03 -16.90 1.37
C MET A 107 -0.39 -15.51 1.51
N LYS A 108 -0.70 -14.57 0.61
CA LYS A 108 -0.21 -13.19 0.73
C LYS A 108 -0.79 -12.48 1.97
N ARG A 109 -2.04 -12.79 2.34
CA ARG A 109 -2.66 -12.26 3.56
C ARG A 109 -2.00 -12.82 4.82
N SER A 110 -1.77 -14.14 4.91
CA SER A 110 -1.09 -14.73 6.07
C SER A 110 0.35 -14.23 6.21
N GLY A 111 1.05 -14.01 5.10
CA GLY A 111 2.39 -13.39 5.11
C GLY A 111 2.39 -12.00 5.73
N ARG A 112 1.39 -11.16 5.44
CA ARG A 112 1.24 -9.84 6.07
C ARG A 112 0.94 -9.90 7.58
N VAL A 113 0.26 -10.95 8.04
CA VAL A 113 0.03 -11.16 9.47
C VAL A 113 1.36 -11.49 10.17
N LEU A 114 2.16 -12.38 9.60
CA LEU A 114 3.49 -12.73 10.12
C LEU A 114 4.46 -11.55 10.09
N GLU A 115 4.45 -10.75 9.02
CA GLU A 115 5.23 -9.53 8.91
C GLU A 115 4.90 -8.57 10.05
N ARG A 116 3.60 -8.27 10.27
CA ARG A 116 3.15 -7.40 11.37
C ARG A 116 3.56 -7.96 12.71
N ALA A 117 3.37 -9.26 12.95
CA ALA A 117 3.80 -9.91 14.19
C ALA A 117 5.31 -9.76 14.43
N TYR A 118 6.14 -9.90 13.38
CA TYR A 118 7.57 -9.67 13.47
C TYR A 118 7.91 -8.20 13.78
N THR A 119 7.28 -7.24 13.10
CA THR A 119 7.50 -5.81 13.36
C THR A 119 7.07 -5.41 14.78
N THR A 120 5.99 -5.98 15.30
CA THR A 120 5.48 -5.66 16.64
C THR A 120 6.29 -6.34 17.75
N CYS A 121 6.59 -7.64 17.62
CA CYS A 121 7.23 -8.40 18.70
C CYS A 121 8.76 -8.42 18.62
N GLY A 122 9.35 -8.20 17.44
CA GLY A 122 10.82 -8.23 17.24
C GLY A 122 11.50 -9.60 17.44
N LEU A 123 10.75 -10.64 17.79
CA LEU A 123 11.29 -11.96 18.15
C LEU A 123 11.81 -12.73 16.92
N THR A 124 12.90 -13.47 17.12
CA THR A 124 13.53 -14.31 16.08
C THR A 124 12.59 -15.37 15.52
N VAL A 125 11.70 -15.92 16.35
CA VAL A 125 10.69 -16.93 15.93
C VAL A 125 9.78 -16.37 14.85
N HIS A 126 9.25 -15.15 15.02
CA HIS A 126 8.39 -14.51 14.02
C HIS A 126 9.16 -14.19 12.74
N LYS A 127 10.43 -13.78 12.85
CA LYS A 127 11.32 -13.56 11.70
C LYS A 127 11.53 -14.83 10.89
N LEU A 128 11.80 -15.96 11.56
CA LEU A 128 11.98 -17.26 10.91
C LEU A 128 10.68 -17.74 10.26
N ALA A 129 9.55 -17.63 10.97
CA ALA A 129 8.24 -17.99 10.43
C ALA A 129 7.88 -17.16 9.19
N TYR A 130 8.13 -15.85 9.22
CA TYR A 130 7.92 -14.97 8.06
C TYR A 130 8.82 -15.37 6.87
N ARG A 131 10.12 -15.60 7.12
CA ARG A 131 11.06 -16.04 6.08
C ARG A 131 10.65 -17.37 5.44
N GLU A 132 10.22 -18.33 6.24
CA GLU A 132 9.77 -19.62 5.72
C GLU A 132 8.49 -19.46 4.89
N HIS A 133 7.56 -18.63 5.36
CA HIS A 133 6.36 -18.29 4.61
C HIS A 133 6.68 -17.62 3.25
N GLN A 134 7.66 -16.71 3.21
CA GLN A 134 8.10 -16.08 1.96
C GLN A 134 8.63 -17.10 0.94
N LYS A 135 9.43 -18.08 1.38
CA LYS A 135 9.93 -19.16 0.51
C LYS A 135 8.79 -20.03 -0.01
N SER A 136 7.88 -20.44 0.86
CA SER A 136 6.70 -21.23 0.50
C SER A 136 5.83 -20.50 -0.52
N TYR A 137 5.60 -19.19 -0.32
CA TYR A 137 4.86 -18.36 -1.25
C TYR A 137 5.56 -18.22 -2.61
N ALA A 138 6.88 -18.00 -2.63
CA ALA A 138 7.65 -17.93 -3.87
C ALA A 138 7.58 -19.25 -4.66
N LYS A 139 7.67 -20.40 -3.96
CA LYS A 139 7.50 -21.72 -4.58
C LYS A 139 6.10 -21.87 -5.19
N ALA A 140 5.05 -21.53 -4.45
CA ALA A 140 3.67 -21.61 -4.94
C ALA A 140 3.45 -20.72 -6.19
N LEU A 141 4.02 -19.52 -6.20
CA LEU A 141 3.98 -18.65 -7.37
C LEU A 141 4.72 -19.25 -8.56
N SER A 142 5.93 -19.77 -8.36
CA SER A 142 6.71 -20.39 -9.43
C SER A 142 5.97 -21.58 -10.07
N SER A 143 5.30 -22.40 -9.26
CA SER A 143 4.45 -23.49 -9.75
C SER A 143 3.22 -22.99 -10.48
N ALA A 144 2.54 -21.95 -9.99
CA ALA A 144 1.34 -21.44 -10.65
C ALA A 144 1.65 -20.73 -11.97
N SER A 145 2.80 -20.07 -12.06
CA SER A 145 3.24 -19.39 -13.29
C SER A 145 3.73 -20.36 -14.38
N CYS A 146 4.15 -21.58 -14.02
CA CYS A 146 4.63 -22.56 -15.00
C CYS A 146 3.53 -23.48 -15.56
N VAL A 147 2.32 -23.44 -14.98
CA VAL A 147 1.20 -24.29 -15.42
C VAL A 147 0.45 -23.62 -16.57
N PRO A 148 0.29 -24.28 -17.74
CA PRO A 148 -0.53 -23.76 -18.83
C PRO A 148 -1.98 -23.63 -18.36
N ILE A 149 -2.64 -22.54 -18.77
CA ILE A 149 -4.01 -22.20 -18.34
C ILE A 149 -4.96 -23.30 -18.84
N THR A 150 -5.35 -24.23 -17.97
CA THR A 150 -6.41 -25.18 -18.27
C THR A 150 -7.77 -24.49 -18.08
N PRO A 151 -8.72 -24.65 -19.02
CA PRO A 151 -10.08 -24.20 -18.80
C PRO A 151 -10.66 -24.96 -17.60
N GLN A 152 -11.00 -24.24 -16.54
CA GLN A 152 -11.80 -24.78 -15.44
C GLN A 152 -13.20 -25.04 -16.00
N GLN A 153 -13.65 -26.30 -15.98
CA GLN A 153 -14.99 -26.74 -16.39
C GLN A 153 -16.07 -26.22 -15.44
#